data_AF-A0A379STN2-F1
#
_entry.id   AF-A0A379STN2-F1
#
_cell.length_a   1.000
_cell.length_b   1.000
_cell.length_c   1.000
_cell.angle_alpha   90.00
_cell.angle_beta   90.00
_cell.angle_gamma   90.00
#
_symmetry.space_group_name_H-M   'P 1'
#
loop_
_entity.id
_entity.type
_entity.pdbx_description
1 polymer ?
#
loop_
_entity_poly.entity_id
_entity_poly.type
_entity_poly.pdbx_seq_one_letter_code
_entity_poly.pdbx_strand_id
1 'polypeptide(L)'
;MAASVLTCLQDSPYDLMYTIGGAPEGVISACAVKALGGDMQAELLDFCEAKGDNADNRLVAQQERQRCEEMGVAVNRVYSLDELAAGNDILFSATGVTGGDLVNGIQRVANGVRTQTLLIGSADRTCNIIDSLHSW
;
A
#
# COMPACT_ATOMS: atom_id res chain seq x y z
N MET A 1 0.97 -3.68 2.20
CA MET A 1 0.19 -3.31 1.00
C MET A 1 -0.82 -4.37 0.60
N ALA A 2 -0.44 -5.56 0.10
CA ALA A 2 -1.45 -6.53 -0.36
C ALA A 2 -2.50 -6.89 0.71
N ALA A 3 -2.07 -7.11 1.94
CA ALA A 3 -2.95 -7.41 3.08
C ALA A 3 -4.02 -6.33 3.35
N SER A 4 -3.72 -5.03 3.22
CA SER A 4 -4.71 -3.96 3.44
C SER A 4 -5.71 -3.83 2.30
N VAL A 5 -5.34 -4.26 1.09
CA VAL A 5 -6.29 -4.33 -0.03
C VAL A 5 -7.25 -5.50 0.18
N LEU A 6 -6.73 -6.64 0.64
CA LEU A 6 -7.54 -7.83 0.93
C LEU A 6 -8.64 -7.56 1.96
N THR A 7 -8.43 -6.67 2.94
CA THR A 7 -9.48 -6.33 3.91
C THR A 7 -10.67 -5.57 3.31
N CYS A 8 -10.54 -5.08 2.08
CA CYS A 8 -11.57 -4.32 1.39
C CYS A 8 -12.28 -5.14 0.29
N LEU A 9 -11.91 -6.42 0.10
CA LEU A 9 -12.51 -7.29 -0.92
C LEU A 9 -13.57 -8.20 -0.29
N GLN A 10 -14.74 -8.32 -0.91
CA GLN A 10 -15.89 -9.04 -0.34
C GLN A 10 -15.66 -10.53 -0.09
N ASP A 11 -14.91 -11.20 -0.98
CA ASP A 11 -14.64 -12.64 -0.89
C ASP A 11 -13.36 -12.97 -0.09
N SER A 12 -12.72 -11.96 0.48
CA SER A 12 -11.51 -12.12 1.27
C SER A 12 -11.83 -12.61 2.68
N PRO A 13 -11.06 -13.55 3.25
CA PRO A 13 -11.23 -13.99 4.63
C PRO A 13 -10.62 -13.02 5.66
N TYR A 14 -10.03 -11.91 5.21
CA TYR A 14 -9.33 -10.95 6.07
C TYR A 14 -10.24 -9.74 6.36
N ASP A 15 -10.46 -9.43 7.64
CA ASP A 15 -11.30 -8.30 8.05
C ASP A 15 -10.50 -7.05 8.45
N LEU A 16 -9.27 -7.23 8.96
CA LEU A 16 -8.46 -6.14 9.51
C LEU A 16 -6.96 -6.40 9.34
N MET A 17 -6.21 -5.31 9.14
CA MET A 17 -4.76 -5.30 9.15
C MET A 17 -4.26 -4.34 10.22
N TYR A 18 -3.35 -4.80 11.08
CA TYR A 18 -2.65 -3.98 12.06
C TYR A 18 -1.17 -4.34 12.05
N THR A 19 -0.30 -3.37 11.76
CA THR A 19 1.14 -3.60 11.66
C THR A 19 1.93 -2.30 11.73
N ILE A 20 3.24 -2.41 11.93
CA ILE A 20 4.21 -1.35 11.68
C ILE A 20 4.92 -1.70 10.37
N GLY A 21 4.77 -0.83 9.37
CA GLY A 21 5.34 -0.99 8.04
C GLY A 21 6.07 0.27 7.55
N GLY A 22 6.51 0.25 6.30
CA GLY A 22 7.07 1.44 5.66
C GLY A 22 5.99 2.50 5.39
N ALA A 23 6.32 3.76 5.68
CA ALA A 23 5.40 4.87 5.46
C ALA A 23 4.99 5.05 3.99
N PRO A 24 5.88 4.94 2.98
CA PRO A 24 5.49 5.04 1.56
C PRO A 24 4.48 3.96 1.15
N GLU A 25 4.68 2.71 1.59
CA GLU A 25 3.75 1.60 1.34
C GLU A 25 2.41 1.80 2.05
N GLY A 26 2.41 2.48 3.21
CA GLY A 26 1.21 2.92 3.91
C GLY A 26 0.39 3.89 3.06
N VAL A 27 1.01 4.88 2.41
CA VAL A 27 0.33 5.82 1.51
C VAL A 27 -0.26 5.12 0.28
N ILE A 28 0.48 4.18 -0.33
CA ILE A 28 -0.04 3.37 -1.44
C ILE A 28 -1.27 2.54 -1.01
N SER A 29 -1.20 1.99 0.21
CA SER A 29 -2.31 1.24 0.80
C SER A 29 -3.53 2.13 1.03
N ALA A 30 -3.33 3.35 1.54
CA ALA A 30 -4.39 4.34 1.73
C ALA A 30 -5.10 4.69 0.40
N CYS A 31 -4.36 4.85 -0.70
CA CYS A 31 -4.96 5.06 -2.02
C CYS A 31 -5.89 3.91 -2.43
N ALA A 32 -5.43 2.66 -2.28
CA ALA A 32 -6.25 1.49 -2.62
C ALA A 32 -7.48 1.36 -1.71
N VAL A 33 -7.30 1.51 -0.40
CA VAL A 33 -8.37 1.43 0.60
C VAL A 33 -9.43 2.51 0.33
N LYS A 34 -9.01 3.75 0.07
CA LYS A 34 -9.92 4.86 -0.27
C LYS A 34 -10.68 4.59 -1.56
N ALA A 35 -10.01 4.10 -2.60
CA ALA A 35 -10.67 3.77 -3.86
C ALA A 35 -11.70 2.64 -3.72
N LEU A 36 -11.48 1.71 -2.79
CA LEU A 36 -12.42 0.62 -2.45
C LEU A 36 -13.49 1.03 -1.41
N GLY A 37 -13.43 2.26 -0.87
CA GLY A 37 -14.38 2.75 0.12
C GLY A 37 -14.21 2.19 1.53
N GLY A 38 -13.00 1.71 1.86
CA GLY A 38 -12.65 1.26 3.21
C GLY A 38 -12.23 2.42 4.14
N ASP A 39 -11.67 2.07 5.28
CA ASP A 39 -11.11 3.01 6.26
C ASP A 39 -9.69 2.60 6.65
N MET A 40 -8.85 3.58 6.97
CA MET A 40 -7.47 3.37 7.39
C MET A 40 -7.00 4.53 8.26
N GLN A 41 -6.24 4.20 9.29
CA GLN A 41 -5.48 5.13 10.10
C GLN A 41 -4.01 4.72 10.06
N ALA A 42 -3.11 5.69 10.08
CA ALA A 42 -1.68 5.42 10.15
C ALA A 42 -0.97 6.44 11.02
N GLU A 43 0.11 6.03 11.64
CA GLU A 43 0.99 6.90 12.42
C GLU A 43 2.40 6.79 11.87
N LEU A 44 3.03 7.95 11.65
CA LEU A 44 4.46 7.97 11.35
C LEU A 44 5.23 7.87 12.67
N LEU A 45 5.66 6.66 13.00
CA LEU A 45 6.42 6.40 14.22
C LEU A 45 7.85 6.89 14.10
N ASP A 46 8.38 7.43 15.19
CA ASP A 46 9.80 7.71 15.28
C ASP A 46 10.64 6.44 15.07
N PHE A 47 11.73 6.55 14.31
CA PHE A 47 12.52 5.37 13.93
C PHE A 47 13.10 4.62 15.14
N CYS A 48 13.50 5.33 16.20
CA CYS A 48 13.97 4.69 17.43
C CYS A 48 12.84 3.97 18.17
N GLU A 49 11.61 4.48 18.13
CA GLU A 49 10.43 3.78 18.68
C GLU A 49 10.11 2.53 17.87
N ALA A 50 10.22 2.60 16.53
CA ALA A 50 9.91 1.48 15.63
C ALA A 50 10.99 0.37 15.61
N LYS A 51 12.27 0.72 15.76
CA LYS A 51 13.41 -0.20 15.58
C LYS A 51 14.33 -0.35 16.80
N GLY A 52 14.01 0.33 17.90
CA GLY A 52 14.80 0.35 19.12
C GLY A 52 15.85 1.47 19.14
N ASP A 53 16.21 1.89 20.35
CA ASP A 53 17.08 3.04 20.56
C ASP A 53 18.57 2.62 20.64
N ASN A 54 19.31 2.85 19.55
CA ASN A 54 20.75 2.63 19.47
C ASN A 54 21.43 3.71 18.61
N ALA A 55 22.77 3.74 18.59
CA ALA A 55 23.53 4.81 17.94
C ALA A 55 23.21 4.96 16.44
N ASP A 56 23.14 3.84 15.69
CA ASP A 56 22.86 3.87 14.26
C ASP A 56 21.41 4.32 13.98
N ASN A 57 20.45 3.81 14.76
CA ASN A 57 19.05 4.17 14.63
C ASN A 57 18.79 5.64 14.99
N ARG A 58 19.52 6.22 15.95
CA ARG A 58 19.41 7.65 16.29
C ARG A 58 19.83 8.55 15.12
N LEU A 59 20.82 8.15 14.34
CA LEU A 59 21.22 8.90 13.14
C LEU A 59 20.11 8.90 12.09
N VAL A 60 19.48 7.74 11.87
CA VAL A 60 18.32 7.62 10.96
C VAL A 60 17.13 8.43 11.49
N ALA A 61 16.79 8.30 12.77
CA ALA A 61 15.69 9.03 13.40
C ALA A 61 15.87 10.55 13.26
N GLN A 62 17.08 11.07 13.46
CA GLN A 62 17.36 12.50 13.28
C GLN A 62 17.12 12.96 11.83
N GLN A 63 17.58 12.18 10.85
CA GLN A 63 17.36 12.48 9.43
C GLN A 63 15.87 12.45 9.07
N GLU A 64 15.14 11.45 9.56
CA GLU A 64 13.70 11.31 9.30
C GLU A 64 12.90 12.44 9.96
N ARG A 65 13.21 12.80 11.23
CA ARG A 65 12.58 13.93 11.92
C ARG A 65 12.80 15.24 11.17
N GLN A 66 14.03 15.53 10.75
CA GLN A 66 14.33 16.73 9.98
C GLN A 66 13.53 16.76 8.66
N ARG A 67 13.51 15.65 7.92
CA ARG A 67 12.72 15.56 6.68
C ARG A 67 11.23 15.80 6.93
N CYS A 68 10.70 15.27 8.03
CA CYS A 68 9.30 15.45 8.42
C CYS A 68 9.00 16.92 8.73
N GLU A 69 9.86 17.59 9.48
CA GLU A 69 9.75 19.03 9.76
C GLU A 69 9.77 19.86 8.47
N GLU A 70 10.72 19.59 7.57
CA GLU A 70 10.83 20.26 6.26
C GLU A 70 9.57 20.07 5.39
N MET A 71 8.92 18.90 5.49
CA MET A 71 7.69 18.58 4.78
C MET A 71 6.41 19.04 5.51
N GLY A 72 6.51 19.54 6.75
CA GLY A 72 5.35 19.87 7.58
C GLY A 72 4.54 18.65 8.04
N VAL A 73 5.18 17.49 8.17
CA VAL A 73 4.59 16.23 8.61
C VAL A 73 4.95 15.99 10.08
N ALA A 74 3.95 15.75 10.93
CA ALA A 74 4.15 15.43 12.35
C ALA A 74 4.49 13.94 12.56
N VAL A 75 5.53 13.68 13.35
CA VAL A 75 5.88 12.33 13.84
C VAL A 75 5.01 12.03 15.08
N ASN A 76 4.70 10.75 15.31
CA ASN A 76 3.86 10.24 16.41
C ASN A 76 2.46 10.88 16.47
N ARG A 77 1.88 11.09 15.29
CA ARG A 77 0.50 11.58 15.09
C ARG A 77 -0.25 10.60 14.22
N VAL A 78 -1.50 10.31 14.60
CA VAL A 78 -2.43 9.56 13.76
C VAL A 78 -2.94 10.43 12.61
N TYR A 79 -2.77 9.94 11.39
CA TYR A 79 -3.29 10.48 10.14
C TYR A 79 -4.53 9.69 9.72
N SER A 80 -5.58 10.40 9.33
CA SER A 80 -6.77 9.83 8.72
C SER A 80 -6.53 9.43 7.26
N LEU A 81 -7.40 8.58 6.71
CA LEU A 81 -7.38 8.17 5.31
C LEU A 81 -7.34 9.35 4.32
N ASP A 82 -8.13 10.40 4.59
CA ASP A 82 -8.19 11.59 3.74
C ASP A 82 -6.92 12.45 3.80
N GLU A 83 -6.17 12.39 4.89
CA GLU A 83 -4.86 13.05 4.98
C GLU A 83 -3.77 12.25 4.26
N LEU A 84 -3.86 10.92 4.28
CA LEU A 84 -2.92 10.04 3.58
C LEU A 84 -3.14 10.06 2.06
N ALA A 85 -4.39 10.14 1.62
CA ALA A 85 -4.78 10.15 0.21
C ALA A 85 -5.85 11.24 -0.04
N ALA A 86 -5.40 12.49 -0.19
CA ALA A 86 -6.32 13.63 -0.33
C ALA A 86 -7.13 13.66 -1.63
N GLY A 87 -6.63 13.02 -2.69
CA GLY A 87 -7.31 12.95 -3.99
C GLY A 87 -8.57 12.07 -3.96
N ASN A 88 -9.57 12.43 -4.77
CA ASN A 88 -10.73 11.58 -5.02
C ASN A 88 -10.64 10.81 -6.34
N ASP A 89 -9.77 11.24 -7.25
CA ASP A 89 -9.45 10.56 -8.50
C ASP A 89 -8.18 9.72 -8.29
N ILE A 90 -8.38 8.47 -7.90
CA ILE A 90 -7.34 7.51 -7.56
C ILE A 90 -7.42 6.36 -8.55
N LEU A 91 -6.25 6.03 -9.12
CA LEU A 91 -6.03 4.82 -9.88
C LEU A 91 -4.99 3.98 -9.16
N PHE A 92 -5.34 2.76 -8.79
CA PHE A 92 -4.43 1.80 -8.19
C PHE A 92 -4.24 0.62 -9.15
N SER A 93 -2.99 0.21 -9.36
CA SER A 93 -2.64 -0.93 -10.21
C SER A 93 -1.58 -1.79 -9.53
N ALA A 94 -1.85 -3.09 -9.41
CA ALA A 94 -0.92 -4.05 -8.84
C ALA A 94 -0.83 -5.31 -9.71
N THR A 95 0.37 -5.61 -10.22
CA THR A 95 0.66 -6.82 -11.02
C THR A 95 1.47 -7.80 -10.18
N GLY A 96 1.05 -9.07 -10.16
CA GLY A 96 1.73 -10.11 -9.39
C GLY A 96 3.06 -10.50 -10.01
N VAL A 97 4.15 -10.36 -9.25
CA VAL A 97 5.47 -10.89 -9.65
C VAL A 97 5.55 -12.37 -9.29
N THR A 98 5.33 -12.68 -8.02
CA THR A 98 5.12 -14.03 -7.49
C THR A 98 3.66 -14.23 -7.12
N GLY A 99 3.20 -15.48 -7.04
CA GLY A 99 1.81 -15.76 -6.63
C GLY A 99 1.53 -15.26 -5.21
N GLY A 100 0.37 -14.63 -5.02
CA GLY A 100 -0.16 -14.24 -3.72
C GLY A 100 -1.68 -14.16 -3.75
N ASP A 101 -2.29 -13.87 -2.61
CA ASP A 101 -3.75 -13.93 -2.45
C ASP A 101 -4.50 -12.86 -3.25
N LEU A 102 -3.82 -11.77 -3.61
CA LEU A 102 -4.42 -10.66 -4.36
C LEU A 102 -4.46 -10.91 -5.87
N VAL A 103 -3.35 -11.43 -6.42
CA VAL A 103 -3.16 -11.68 -7.86
C VAL A 103 -2.16 -12.81 -8.07
N ASN A 104 -2.34 -13.54 -9.17
CA ASN A 104 -1.40 -14.55 -9.62
C ASN A 104 -0.06 -13.93 -10.03
N GLY A 105 1.03 -14.67 -9.77
CA GLY A 105 2.37 -14.33 -10.22
C GLY A 105 2.55 -14.52 -11.73
N ILE A 106 3.69 -14.08 -12.24
CA ILE A 106 4.04 -14.26 -13.65
C ILE A 106 4.16 -15.75 -13.98
N GLN A 107 3.42 -16.21 -15.00
CA GLN A 107 3.44 -17.59 -15.47
C GLN A 107 4.08 -17.65 -16.86
N ARG A 108 5.10 -18.48 -17.03
CA ARG A 108 5.64 -18.79 -18.37
C ARG A 108 4.68 -19.72 -19.11
N VAL A 109 4.43 -19.41 -20.38
CA VAL A 109 3.69 -20.25 -21.32
C VAL A 109 4.56 -20.52 -22.56
N ALA A 110 4.15 -21.45 -23.43
CA ALA A 110 4.98 -21.94 -24.53
C ALA A 110 5.66 -20.82 -25.37
N ASN A 111 4.89 -19.79 -25.76
CA ASN A 111 5.37 -18.66 -26.56
C ASN A 111 5.06 -17.31 -25.90
N GLY A 112 5.15 -17.23 -24.57
CA GLY A 112 4.77 -16.00 -23.88
C GLY A 112 4.92 -16.01 -22.37
N VAL A 113 4.40 -14.96 -21.76
CA VAL A 113 4.09 -14.91 -20.33
C VAL A 113 2.65 -14.47 -20.10
N ARG A 114 2.05 -15.03 -19.06
CA ARG A 114 0.77 -14.57 -18.51
C ARG A 114 1.04 -13.77 -17.24
N THR A 115 0.37 -12.63 -17.11
CA THR A 115 0.40 -11.77 -15.91
C THR A 115 -1.02 -11.48 -15.47
N GLN A 116 -1.23 -11.36 -14.16
CA GLN A 116 -2.50 -10.90 -13.62
C GLN A 116 -2.31 -9.56 -12.91
N THR A 117 -3.21 -8.62 -13.20
CA THR A 117 -3.20 -7.26 -12.62
C THR A 117 -4.53 -6.96 -11.97
N LEU A 118 -4.50 -6.42 -10.76
CA LEU A 118 -5.64 -5.79 -10.11
C LEU A 118 -5.62 -4.30 -10.43
N LEU A 119 -6.68 -3.79 -11.06
CA LEU A 119 -6.85 -2.37 -11.38
C LEU A 119 -8.10 -1.82 -10.69
N ILE A 120 -7.92 -0.79 -9.86
CA ILE A 120 -8.99 -0.14 -9.10
C ILE A 120 -9.08 1.32 -9.51
N GLY A 121 -10.27 1.75 -9.91
CA GLY A 121 -10.58 3.16 -10.22
C GLY A 121 -11.61 3.71 -9.25
N SER A 122 -11.32 4.85 -8.60
CA SER A 122 -12.29 5.49 -7.70
C SER A 122 -13.41 6.22 -8.46
N ALA A 123 -13.13 6.72 -9.66
CA ALA A 123 -14.07 7.50 -10.46
C ALA A 123 -15.27 6.67 -10.96
N ASP A 124 -15.01 5.44 -11.38
CA ASP A 124 -16.01 4.48 -11.84
C ASP A 124 -16.35 3.40 -10.80
N ARG A 125 -15.66 3.42 -9.65
CA ARG A 125 -15.75 2.44 -8.56
C ARG A 125 -15.59 1.00 -9.06
N THR A 126 -14.71 0.82 -10.04
CA THR A 126 -14.45 -0.51 -10.61
C THR A 126 -13.26 -1.18 -9.93
N CYS A 127 -13.35 -2.49 -9.83
CA CYS A 127 -12.28 -3.39 -9.42
C CYS A 127 -12.15 -4.45 -10.50
N ASN A 128 -11.10 -4.35 -11.31
CA ASN A 128 -10.88 -5.21 -12.48
C ASN A 128 -9.70 -6.14 -12.24
N ILE A 129 -9.90 -7.43 -12.49
CA ILE A 129 -8.82 -8.39 -12.61
C ILE A 129 -8.53 -8.58 -14.10
N ILE A 130 -7.31 -8.25 -14.51
CA ILE A 130 -6.86 -8.25 -15.90
C ILE A 130 -5.85 -9.37 -16.08
N ASP A 131 -6.24 -10.41 -16.82
CA ASP A 131 -5.34 -11.46 -17.27
C ASP A 131 -4.80 -11.12 -18.67
N SER A 132 -3.49 -10.89 -18.75
CA SER A 132 -2.82 -10.53 -19.99
C SER A 132 -1.89 -11.65 -20.47
N LEU A 133 -1.98 -12.00 -21.76
CA LEU A 133 -1.03 -12.87 -22.44
C LEU A 133 -0.09 -12.03 -23.32
N HIS A 134 1.18 -12.01 -22.96
CA HIS A 134 2.23 -11.34 -23.71
C HIS A 134 2.95 -12.37 -24.57
N SER A 135 2.77 -12.30 -25.90
CA SER A 135 3.37 -13.25 -26.85
C SER A 135 4.64 -12.68 -27.47
N TRP A 136 5.58 -13.57 -27.80
CA TRP A 136 6.79 -13.25 -28.57
C TRP A 136 6.81 -13.98 -29.91
#